data_AF-A0A392P0C5-F1
#
_entry.id   AF-A0A392P0C5-F1
#
_cell.length_a   1.000
_cell.length_b   1.000
_cell.length_c   1.000
_cell.angle_alpha   90.00
_cell.angle_beta   90.00
_cell.angle_gamma   90.00
#
_symmetry.space_group_name_H-M   'P 1'
#
loop_
_entity.id
_entity.type
_entity.pdbx_description
1 polymer ?
#
loop_
_entity_poly.entity_id
_entity_poly.type
_entity_poly.pdbx_seq_one_letter_code
_entity_poly.pdbx_strand_id
1 'polypeptide(L)' 'SFLIVSDPAIAKHILKDNAKGYSKGILAEILDFVMGKGLIPADGEIWKVRRRTIVPALHLKVFYCSWTDLFKVTVESYPR' A
#
# COMPACT_ATOMS: atom_id res chain seq x y z
N SER A 1 -2.41 22.29 -13.14
CA SER A 1 -3.87 22.15 -13.02
C SER A 1 -4.16 20.77 -12.43
N PHE A 2 -5.07 20.66 -11.47
CA PHE A 2 -5.42 19.39 -10.82
C PHE A 2 -6.86 19.00 -11.17
N LEU A 3 -7.10 17.71 -11.42
CA LEU A 3 -8.43 17.16 -11.63
C LEU A 3 -8.90 16.51 -10.33
N ILE A 4 -10.03 16.95 -9.79
CA ILE A 4 -10.66 16.34 -8.61
C ILE A 4 -11.72 15.36 -9.09
N VAL A 5 -11.58 14.08 -8.71
CA VAL A 5 -12.52 13.03 -9.08
C VAL A 5 -13.29 12.60 -7.84
N SER A 6 -14.60 12.84 -7.84
CA SER A 6 -15.51 12.46 -6.74
C SER A 6 -16.54 11.39 -7.15
N ASP A 7 -16.59 11.03 -8.43
CA ASP A 7 -17.49 10.01 -8.95
C ASP A 7 -16.89 8.60 -8.79
N PRO A 8 -17.62 7.63 -8.20
CA PRO A 8 -17.11 6.28 -7.94
C PRO A 8 -16.89 5.45 -9.21
N ALA A 9 -17.67 5.67 -10.28
CA ALA A 9 -17.47 4.99 -11.56
C ALA A 9 -16.18 5.48 -12.23
N ILE A 10 -15.92 6.79 -12.20
CA ILE A 10 -14.66 7.36 -12.70
C ILE A 10 -13.48 6.91 -11.83
N ALA A 11 -13.63 6.90 -10.51
CA ALA A 11 -12.59 6.39 -9.61
C ALA A 11 -12.26 4.92 -9.88
N LYS A 12 -13.26 4.08 -10.13
CA LYS A 12 -13.06 2.67 -10.53
C LYS A 12 -12.34 2.57 -11.88
N HIS A 13 -12.70 3.40 -12.85
CA HIS A 13 -12.04 3.42 -14.15
C HIS A 13 -10.54 3.72 -13.99
N ILE A 14 -10.19 4.72 -13.19
CA ILE A 14 -8.80 5.15 -12.95
C ILE A 14 -8.03 4.09 -12.14
N LEU A 15 -8.60 3.58 -11.05
CA LEU A 15 -7.88 2.75 -10.08
C LEU A 15 -7.91 1.25 -10.40
N LYS A 16 -8.85 0.77 -11.22
CA LYS A 16 -9.04 -0.65 -11.48
C LYS A 16 -9.07 -0.97 -12.97
N ASP A 17 -10.04 -0.42 -13.70
CA ASP A 17 -10.35 -0.88 -15.06
C ASP A 17 -9.25 -0.46 -16.07
N ASN A 18 -8.67 0.73 -15.89
CA ASN A 18 -7.57 1.25 -16.70
C ASN A 18 -6.36 1.69 -15.85
N ALA A 19 -6.06 0.95 -14.77
CA ALA A 19 -4.98 1.31 -13.84
C ALA A 19 -3.58 1.39 -14.49
N LYS A 20 -3.36 0.73 -15.64
CA LYS A 20 -2.09 0.79 -16.39
C LYS A 20 -1.90 2.12 -17.12
N GLY A 21 -2.98 2.84 -17.42
CA GLY A 21 -2.95 4.12 -18.11
C GLY A 21 -2.62 5.31 -17.19
N TYR A 22 -2.56 5.10 -15.89
CA TYR A 22 -2.32 6.16 -14.89
C TYR A 22 -1.08 5.84 -14.06
N SER A 23 -0.18 6.82 -13.93
CA SER A 23 0.95 6.75 -13.01
C SER A 23 0.58 7.39 -11.67
N LYS A 24 1.34 7.07 -10.62
CA LYS A 24 1.20 7.70 -9.30
C LYS A 24 1.64 9.17 -9.31
N GLY A 25 2.23 9.65 -10.41
CA GLY A 25 2.60 11.04 -10.65
C GLY A 25 3.46 11.62 -9.52
N ILE A 26 3.15 12.87 -9.15
CA ILE A 26 3.85 13.65 -8.13
C ILE A 26 3.96 12.95 -6.77
N LEU A 27 3.01 12.07 -6.46
CA LEU A 27 3.04 11.32 -5.20
C LEU A 27 4.21 10.33 -5.17
N ALA A 28 4.57 9.71 -6.30
CA ALA A 28 5.72 8.81 -6.35
C ALA A 28 7.05 9.55 -6.14
N GLU A 29 7.19 10.76 -6.70
CA GLU A 29 8.39 11.59 -6.57
C GLU A 29 8.61 12.02 -5.11
N ILE A 30 7.55 12.44 -4.43
CA ILE A 30 7.61 12.82 -3.01
C ILE A 30 7.93 11.61 -2.13
N LEU A 31 7.31 10.46 -2.42
CA LEU A 31 7.54 9.24 -1.64
C LEU A 31 8.92 8.63 -1.86
N ASP A 32 9.55 8.84 -3.02
CA ASP A 32 10.90 8.36 -3.28
C ASP A 32 11.93 9.05 -2.36
N PHE A 33 11.70 10.32 -1.99
CA PHE A 33 12.57 11.01 -1.02
C PHE A 33 12.54 10.35 0.37
N VAL A 34 11.37 9.89 0.83
CA VAL A 34 11.20 9.37 2.20
C VAL A 34 11.39 7.84 2.27
N MET A 35 10.85 7.11 1.30
CA MET A 35 10.80 5.64 1.31
C MET A 35 11.69 5.00 0.25
N GLY A 36 12.40 5.80 -0.56
CA GLY A 36 13.18 5.33 -1.70
C GLY A 36 12.32 4.50 -2.66
N LYS A 37 12.91 3.44 -3.20
CA LYS A 37 12.20 2.41 -3.98
C LYS A 37 11.37 1.50 -3.07
N GLY A 38 10.50 2.04 -2.23
CA GLY A 38 9.56 1.26 -1.41
C GLY A 38 8.47 0.57 -2.24
N LEU A 39 7.48 -0.03 -1.58
CA LEU A 39 6.34 -0.68 -2.28
C LEU A 39 5.46 0.36 -2.99
N ILE A 40 5.15 1.47 -2.33
CA ILE A 40 4.21 2.47 -2.84
C ILE A 40 4.80 3.28 -4.01
N PRO A 41 6.07 3.72 -4.00
CA PRO A 41 6.63 4.47 -5.14
C PRO A 41 7.14 3.59 -6.29
N ALA A 42 7.29 2.26 -6.11
CA ALA A 42 7.86 1.39 -7.15
C ALA A 42 7.03 1.33 -8.45
N ASP A 43 7.75 1.23 -9.57
CA ASP A 43 7.25 0.97 -10.92
C ASP A 43 6.44 -0.33 -11.02
N GLY A 44 5.54 -0.39 -12.00
CA GLY A 44 4.53 -1.46 -12.13
C GLY A 44 5.06 -2.89 -11.99
N GLU A 45 6.17 -3.23 -12.66
CA GLU A 45 6.75 -4.59 -12.58
C GLU A 45 7.49 -4.85 -11.27
N ILE A 46 8.29 -3.88 -10.78
CA ILE A 46 9.00 -3.99 -9.50
C ILE A 46 7.98 -4.10 -8.34
N TRP A 47 6.93 -3.28 -8.39
CA TRP A 47 5.82 -3.32 -7.45
C TRP A 47 5.11 -4.67 -7.46
N LYS A 48 4.81 -5.20 -8.64
CA LYS A 48 4.07 -6.47 -8.79
C LYS A 48 4.83 -7.64 -8.18
N VAL A 49 6.14 -7.72 -8.41
CA VAL A 49 7.01 -8.74 -7.82
C VAL A 49 7.06 -8.59 -6.31
N ARG A 50 7.39 -7.40 -5.80
CA ARG A 50 7.51 -7.17 -4.35
C ARG A 50 6.19 -7.35 -3.61
N ARG A 51 5.07 -6.91 -4.19
CA ARG A 51 3.75 -7.10 -3.60
C ARG A 51 3.43 -8.59 -3.46
N ARG A 52 3.76 -9.41 -4.48
CA ARG A 52 3.56 -10.85 -4.41
C ARG A 52 4.38 -11.50 -3.28
N THR A 53 5.58 -11.00 -3.01
CA THR A 53 6.42 -11.51 -1.92
C THR A 53 5.92 -11.09 -0.53
N ILE A 54 5.35 -9.89 -0.39
CA ILE A 54 4.92 -9.35 0.91
C ILE A 54 3.51 -9.85 1.31
N VAL A 55 2.59 -9.99 0.36
CA VAL A 55 1.20 -10.38 0.63
C VAL A 55 1.05 -11.64 1.49
N PRO A 56 1.86 -12.71 1.35
CA PRO A 56 1.79 -13.88 2.21
C PRO A 56 2.03 -13.59 3.71
N ALA A 57 2.87 -12.61 4.05
CA ALA A 57 3.10 -12.22 5.44
C ALA A 57 1.87 -11.56 6.09
N LEU A 58 0.93 -11.08 5.27
CA LEU A 58 -0.33 -10.47 5.67
C LEU A 58 -1.52 -11.42 5.49
N HIS A 59 -1.27 -12.72 5.35
CA HIS A 59 -2.35 -13.71 5.25
C HIS A 59 -3.10 -13.86 6.57
N LEU A 60 -4.42 -14.11 6.53
CA LEU A 60 -5.29 -14.19 7.71
C LEU A 60 -4.68 -15.05 8.83
N LYS A 61 -4.18 -16.24 8.49
CA LYS A 61 -3.57 -17.15 9.48
C LYS A 61 -2.38 -16.54 10.21
N VAL A 62 -1.50 -15.83 9.50
CA VAL A 62 -0.34 -15.15 10.09
C VAL A 62 -0.81 -13.99 10.96
N PHE A 63 -1.78 -13.22 10.48
CA PHE A 63 -2.37 -12.10 11.21
C PHE A 63 -3.00 -12.56 12.55
N TYR A 64 -3.83 -13.60 12.53
CA TYR A 64 -4.52 -14.09 13.72
C TYR A 64 -3.60 -14.76 14.74
N CYS A 65 -2.54 -15.46 14.30
CA CYS A 65 -1.68 -16.22 15.22
C CYS A 65 -0.46 -15.45 15.74
N SER A 66 0.01 -14.42 15.03
CA SER A 66 1.26 -13.73 15.39
C SER A 66 1.05 -12.25 15.67
N TRP A 67 0.25 -11.57 14.85
CA TRP A 67 0.09 -10.12 14.98
C TRP A 67 -0.80 -9.74 16.16
N THR A 68 -1.87 -10.48 16.39
CA THR A 68 -2.77 -10.25 17.55
C THR A 68 -2.03 -10.38 18.89
N ASP A 69 -1.14 -11.35 19.01
CA ASP A 69 -0.36 -11.57 20.23
C ASP A 69 0.74 -10.50 20.40
N LEU A 70 1.41 -10.12 19.31
CA LEU A 70 2.35 -8.99 19.30
C LEU A 70 1.69 -7.68 19.74
N PHE A 71 0.50 -7.37 19.21
CA PHE A 71 -0.22 -6.16 19.57
C PHE A 71 -0.65 -6.16 21.04
N LYS A 72 -1.08 -7.31 21.58
CA LYS A 72 -1.40 -7.44 23.01
C LYS A 72 -0.19 -7.17 23.91
N VAL A 73 0.95 -7.78 23.59
CA VAL A 73 2.20 -7.56 24.34
C VAL A 73 2.60 -6.09 24.32
N THR A 74 2.45 -5.41 23.18
CA THR A 74 2.80 -4.00 23.03
C THR A 74 1.89 -3.10 23.88
N VAL A 75 0.58 -3.35 23.90
CA VAL A 75 -0.38 -2.56 24.68
C VAL A 75 -0.17 -2.75 26.20
N GLU A 76 0.14 -3.95 26.64
CA GLU A 76 0.42 -4.25 28.06
C GLU A 76 1.76 -3.65 28.55
N SER A 77 2.73 -3.46 27.64
CA SER A 77 4.08 -2.99 27.96
C SER A 77 4.19 -1.47 28.12
N TYR A 78 3.16 -0.69 27.80
CA TYR A 78 3.15 0.75 28.05
C TYR A 78 2.68 1.04 29.48
N PRO A 79 3.52 1.57 30.37
CA PRO A 79 3.06 2.07 31.66
C PRO A 79 2.11 3.25 31.41
N ARG A 80 0.95 3.24 32.09
CA ARG A 80 -0.01 4.35 32.08
C ARG A 80 0.60 5.64 32.65
#